data_AF-A0A345H9N7-F1
#
_entry.id   AF-A0A345H9N7-F1
#
_cell.length_a   1.000
_cell.length_b   1.000
_cell.length_c   1.000
_cell.angle_alpha   90.00
_cell.angle_beta   90.00
_cell.angle_gamma   90.00
#
_symmetry.space_group_name_H-M   'P 1'
#
loop_
_entity.id
_entity.type
_entity.pdbx_description
1 polymer ?
#
loop_
_entity_poly.entity_id
_entity_poly.type
_entity_poly.pdbx_seq_one_letter_code
_entity_poly.pdbx_strand_id
1 'polypeptide(L)'
;MRYFLYLLLLLTQCIFAQQESEGKCFVDANYFYGNVVQHRKSIQHLITGHPEGVIISFNRKTFGEKQWESAYNYPDYGVSFHYEDMKSKALGEMYGLYGHYNFYFLKRNLVFRIGQGVAYNTNPYDKETNFRNYAYGSSIMPTTYFMLNYNKLDLWQGFGIQAGVSFIHHSNGSMKSPNTSTNTLAINAGLNYTFSRAKNHMYIPRHQDSIAYKEPVRYNIAFRGGVNENDVIGGEKYPYYALSFYADKRWSRKSAFQLGVDFFWPKYLEEYIKFKSVAFPEENVDPNTDYRKVGVFVGHELFINKLSLETQAGIYVYEPFKSTGSLYQRVGMKYYFSKKIFGGFGLKTHMAKAEVLEFTMGVRL
;
A
#
# COMPACT_ATOMS: atom_id res chain seq x y z
N MET A 1 26.36 14.57 18.45
CA MET A 1 27.54 13.95 17.78
C MET A 1 27.26 12.56 17.21
N ARG A 2 26.74 11.59 17.98
CA ARG A 2 26.56 10.20 17.51
C ARG A 2 25.60 10.05 16.31
N TYR A 3 24.48 10.77 16.30
CA TYR A 3 23.51 10.81 15.17
C TYR A 3 24.06 11.50 13.91
N PHE A 4 24.90 12.51 14.08
CA PHE A 4 25.57 13.21 12.97
C PHE A 4 26.59 12.29 12.28
N LEU A 5 27.28 11.46 13.05
CA LEU A 5 28.20 10.43 12.53
C LEU A 5 27.48 9.35 11.72
N TYR A 6 26.29 8.90 12.15
CA TYR A 6 25.47 7.97 11.38
C TYR A 6 24.94 8.61 10.08
N LEU A 7 24.56 9.88 10.12
CA LEU A 7 24.16 10.64 8.92
C LEU A 7 25.33 10.79 7.94
N LEU A 8 26.55 11.07 8.43
CA LEU A 8 27.75 11.16 7.61
C LEU A 8 28.13 9.80 6.99
N LEU A 9 28.01 8.71 7.74
CA LEU A 9 28.23 7.34 7.24
C LEU A 9 27.21 6.91 6.18
N LEU A 10 25.96 7.37 6.28
CA LEU A 10 24.95 7.18 5.24
C LEU A 10 25.26 8.01 3.98
N LEU A 11 25.73 9.25 4.16
CA LEU A 11 26.14 10.13 3.06
C LEU A 11 27.38 9.60 2.31
N THR A 12 28.36 9.01 2.99
CA THR A 12 29.53 8.43 2.31
C THR A 12 29.16 7.20 1.48
N GLN A 13 28.22 6.36 1.93
CA GLN A 13 27.69 5.23 1.14
C GLN A 13 26.99 5.69 -0.16
N CYS A 14 26.35 6.87 -0.16
CA CYS A 14 25.74 7.45 -1.36
C CYS A 14 26.79 7.93 -2.38
N ILE A 15 27.96 8.38 -1.93
CA ILE A 15 29.04 8.87 -2.81
C ILE A 15 29.74 7.69 -3.51
N PHE A 16 29.88 6.54 -2.84
CA PHE A 16 30.50 5.33 -3.42
C PHE A 16 29.58 4.53 -4.36
N ALA A 17 28.32 4.92 -4.51
CA ALA A 17 27.36 4.25 -5.40
C ALA A 17 27.30 4.84 -6.83
N GLN A 18 28.25 5.70 -7.21
CA GLN A 18 28.35 6.28 -8.55
C GLN A 18 28.86 5.25 -9.58
N GLN A 19 28.08 4.20 -9.81
CA GLN A 19 28.17 3.45 -11.06
C GLN A 19 27.55 4.32 -12.14
N GLU A 20 28.22 4.49 -13.29
CA GLU A 20 27.70 5.27 -14.41
C GLU A 20 26.25 4.83 -14.71
N SER A 21 25.31 5.77 -14.60
CA SER A 21 23.92 5.51 -14.94
C SER A 21 23.79 5.58 -16.47
N GLU A 22 24.32 4.60 -17.19
CA GLU A 22 24.25 4.51 -18.66
C GLU A 22 22.76 4.54 -19.12
N GLY A 23 22.07 5.68 -19.19
CA GLY A 23 20.64 5.75 -19.57
C GLY A 23 19.64 5.01 -18.66
N LYS A 24 20.09 4.33 -17.60
CA LYS A 24 19.26 3.44 -16.76
C LYS A 24 18.47 4.18 -15.69
N CYS A 25 18.76 5.45 -15.44
CA CYS A 25 18.09 6.23 -14.40
C CYS A 25 17.41 7.45 -15.02
N PHE A 26 16.27 7.84 -14.48
CA PHE A 26 15.62 9.10 -14.81
C PHE A 26 14.89 9.66 -13.59
N VAL A 27 14.72 10.98 -13.57
CA VAL A 27 13.87 11.68 -12.61
C VAL A 27 12.62 12.19 -13.30
N ASP A 28 11.54 12.32 -12.54
CA ASP A 28 10.35 13.02 -12.98
C ASP A 28 9.73 13.86 -11.87
N ALA A 29 9.09 14.96 -12.25
CA ALA A 29 8.35 15.84 -11.34
C ALA A 29 6.98 16.12 -11.94
N ASN A 30 5.93 15.83 -11.19
CA ASN A 30 4.54 16.07 -11.56
C ASN A 30 3.92 17.07 -10.61
N TYR A 31 3.39 18.16 -11.13
CA TYR A 31 2.44 18.98 -10.38
C TYR A 31 1.04 18.42 -10.62
N PHE A 32 0.23 18.37 -9.56
CA PHE A 32 -1.15 17.88 -9.63
C PHE A 32 -2.12 18.84 -8.95
N TYR A 33 -3.35 18.83 -9.44
CA TYR A 33 -4.47 19.63 -8.92
C TYR A 33 -5.76 18.81 -9.03
N GLY A 34 -6.55 18.76 -7.96
CA GLY A 34 -7.64 17.81 -7.87
C GLY A 34 -8.73 18.10 -6.85
N ASN A 35 -9.49 17.06 -6.55
CA ASN A 35 -10.60 17.09 -5.60
C ASN A 35 -10.47 15.94 -4.60
N VAL A 36 -10.84 16.22 -3.34
CA VAL A 36 -11.12 15.14 -2.39
C VAL A 36 -12.43 14.46 -2.80
N VAL A 37 -12.37 13.15 -3.05
CA VAL A 37 -13.54 12.33 -3.39
C VAL A 37 -14.34 12.07 -2.12
N GLN A 38 -15.55 12.64 -2.06
CA GLN A 38 -16.50 12.41 -0.97
C GLN A 38 -17.00 10.96 -0.99
N HIS A 39 -16.40 10.12 -0.15
CA HIS A 39 -16.79 8.73 0.03
C HIS A 39 -17.61 8.50 1.33
N ARG A 40 -17.69 9.52 2.20
CA ARG A 40 -18.55 9.55 3.40
C ARG A 40 -19.11 10.96 3.61
N LYS A 41 -20.33 11.07 4.15
CA LYS A 41 -20.92 12.37 4.51
C LYS A 41 -20.15 13.09 5.62
N SER A 42 -19.54 12.35 6.54
CA SER A 42 -18.77 12.86 7.68
C SER A 42 -17.50 13.61 7.31
N ILE A 43 -17.03 13.53 6.05
CA ILE A 43 -15.87 14.31 5.57
C ILE A 43 -16.26 15.51 4.71
N GLN A 44 -17.56 15.70 4.42
CA GLN A 44 -18.01 16.72 3.48
C GLN A 44 -17.58 18.13 3.90
N HIS A 45 -17.66 18.44 5.20
CA HIS A 45 -17.24 19.74 5.75
C HIS A 45 -15.72 19.97 5.71
N LEU A 46 -14.93 18.93 5.43
CA LEU A 46 -13.47 19.02 5.30
C LEU A 46 -13.03 19.36 3.89
N ILE A 47 -13.91 19.20 2.91
CA ILE A 47 -13.67 19.49 1.49
C ILE A 47 -13.95 20.96 1.24
N THR A 48 -12.98 21.81 1.59
CA THR A 48 -13.10 23.28 1.50
C THR A 48 -12.40 23.88 0.28
N GLY A 49 -11.71 23.07 -0.51
CA GLY A 49 -10.95 23.52 -1.67
C GLY A 49 -10.45 22.34 -2.50
N HIS A 50 -9.51 22.64 -3.39
CA HIS A 50 -8.95 21.70 -4.34
C HIS A 50 -7.51 21.36 -3.96
N PRO A 51 -7.23 20.12 -3.51
CA PRO A 51 -5.87 19.72 -3.18
C PRO A 51 -4.93 19.89 -4.37
N GLU A 52 -3.72 20.34 -4.07
CA GLU A 52 -2.66 20.49 -5.06
C GLU A 52 -1.32 20.09 -4.46
N GLY A 53 -0.36 19.77 -5.32
CA GLY A 53 0.92 19.32 -4.83
C GLY A 53 1.88 18.87 -5.90
N VAL A 54 2.96 18.23 -5.46
CA VAL A 54 4.01 17.71 -6.34
C VAL A 54 4.38 16.27 -5.98
N ILE A 55 4.63 15.46 -7.01
CA ILE A 55 5.25 14.15 -6.90
C ILE A 55 6.60 14.20 -7.62
N ILE A 56 7.68 14.00 -6.88
CA ILE A 56 9.04 13.97 -7.41
C ILE A 56 9.56 12.54 -7.26
N SER A 57 10.06 11.96 -8.34
CA SER A 57 10.40 10.55 -8.39
C SER A 57 11.77 10.32 -8.99
N PHE A 58 12.51 9.41 -8.37
CA PHE A 58 13.71 8.81 -8.94
C PHE A 58 13.38 7.40 -9.41
N ASN A 59 13.75 7.07 -10.64
CA ASN A 59 13.37 5.83 -11.29
C ASN A 59 14.59 5.13 -11.87
N ARG A 60 14.57 3.79 -11.80
CA ARG A 60 15.51 2.91 -12.48
C ARG A 60 14.77 2.09 -13.54
N LYS A 61 15.23 2.22 -14.79
CA LYS A 61 14.75 1.49 -15.95
C LYS A 61 15.17 0.03 -15.88
N THR A 62 14.30 -0.85 -16.39
CA THR A 62 14.64 -2.26 -16.61
C THR A 62 14.73 -2.57 -18.11
N PHE A 63 15.59 -3.52 -18.48
CA PHE A 63 15.86 -3.85 -19.88
C PHE A 63 15.79 -5.35 -20.19
N GLY A 64 15.39 -6.18 -19.23
CA GLY A 64 15.26 -7.63 -19.44
C GLY A 64 16.43 -8.43 -18.91
N GLU A 65 17.30 -7.82 -18.10
CA GLU A 65 18.42 -8.48 -17.42
C GLU A 65 17.92 -9.62 -16.51
N LYS A 66 16.66 -9.53 -16.07
CA LYS A 66 15.96 -10.58 -15.33
C LYS A 66 14.69 -11.01 -16.06
N GLN A 67 14.40 -12.31 -16.01
CA GLN A 67 13.23 -12.91 -16.68
C GLN A 67 11.89 -12.24 -16.33
N TRP A 68 11.72 -11.77 -15.10
CA TRP A 68 10.48 -11.11 -14.67
C TRP A 68 10.29 -9.75 -15.34
N GLU A 69 11.37 -9.05 -15.70
CA GLU A 69 11.31 -7.72 -16.30
C GLU A 69 10.61 -7.81 -17.66
N SER A 70 11.12 -8.63 -18.57
CA SER A 70 10.50 -8.83 -19.88
C SER A 70 9.10 -9.45 -19.79
N ALA A 71 8.83 -10.28 -18.77
CA ALA A 71 7.50 -10.84 -18.53
C ALA A 71 6.45 -9.76 -18.21
N TYR A 72 6.83 -8.65 -17.58
CA TYR A 72 5.94 -7.53 -17.23
C TYR A 72 6.12 -6.32 -18.14
N ASN A 73 6.67 -6.51 -19.34
CA ASN A 73 6.97 -5.43 -20.28
C ASN A 73 7.90 -4.37 -19.65
N TYR A 74 8.99 -4.82 -19.05
CA TYR A 74 10.09 -4.03 -18.49
C TYR A 74 9.59 -2.89 -17.60
N PRO A 75 8.98 -3.21 -16.44
CA PRO A 75 8.50 -2.21 -15.52
C PRO A 75 9.70 -1.51 -14.86
N ASP A 76 9.58 -0.20 -14.68
CA ASP A 76 10.59 0.55 -13.94
C ASP A 76 10.21 0.55 -12.46
N TYR A 77 11.18 0.77 -11.59
CA TYR A 77 10.93 0.88 -10.15
C TYR A 77 11.73 2.04 -9.56
N GLY A 78 11.27 2.56 -8.43
CA GLY A 78 11.86 3.76 -7.89
C GLY A 78 11.33 4.16 -6.53
N VAL A 79 11.69 5.38 -6.16
CA VAL A 79 11.20 6.06 -4.96
C VAL A 79 10.56 7.39 -5.34
N SER A 80 9.48 7.75 -4.65
CA SER A 80 8.78 9.01 -4.85
C SER A 80 8.66 9.78 -3.55
N PHE A 81 8.96 11.06 -3.61
CA PHE A 81 8.53 12.05 -2.65
C PHE A 81 7.23 12.70 -3.12
N HIS A 82 6.37 13.04 -2.17
CA HIS A 82 5.06 13.63 -2.40
C HIS A 82 4.86 14.78 -1.41
N TYR A 83 4.40 15.91 -1.91
CA TYR A 83 3.82 16.98 -1.10
C TYR A 83 2.40 17.23 -1.60
N GLU A 84 1.46 17.41 -0.68
CA GLU A 84 0.07 17.76 -0.97
C GLU A 84 -0.44 18.76 0.08
N ASP A 85 -0.93 19.90 -0.39
CA ASP A 85 -1.73 20.83 0.41
C ASP A 85 -3.21 20.50 0.20
N MET A 86 -3.90 20.10 1.27
CA MET A 86 -5.31 19.70 1.20
C MET A 86 -6.27 20.88 1.04
N LYS A 87 -5.77 22.13 1.09
CA LYS A 87 -6.57 23.37 1.06
C LYS A 87 -7.69 23.39 2.11
N SER A 88 -7.42 22.77 3.24
CA SER A 88 -8.33 22.66 4.37
C SER A 88 -7.53 22.81 5.65
N LYS A 89 -7.88 23.81 6.46
CA LYS A 89 -7.20 24.06 7.74
C LYS A 89 -7.22 22.82 8.64
N ALA A 90 -8.32 22.06 8.61
CA ALA A 90 -8.46 20.86 9.42
C ALA A 90 -7.60 19.69 8.90
N LEU A 91 -7.50 19.50 7.58
CA LEU A 91 -6.73 18.40 6.98
C LEU A 91 -5.23 18.69 6.93
N GLY A 92 -4.84 19.96 6.79
CA GLY A 92 -3.45 20.40 6.72
C GLY A 92 -2.75 19.98 5.43
N GLU A 93 -1.48 19.60 5.57
CA GLU A 93 -0.59 19.19 4.48
C GLU A 93 -0.12 17.75 4.69
N MET A 94 0.31 17.11 3.60
CA MET A 94 0.86 15.76 3.58
C MET A 94 2.24 15.73 2.93
N TYR A 95 3.15 15.02 3.58
CA TYR A 95 4.50 14.75 3.08
C TYR A 95 4.71 13.23 3.01
N GLY A 96 4.79 12.66 1.82
CA GLY A 96 4.85 11.22 1.61
C GLY A 96 6.16 10.73 1.01
N LEU A 97 6.58 9.54 1.42
CA LEU A 97 7.68 8.79 0.81
C LEU A 97 7.17 7.41 0.39
N TYR A 98 7.39 7.05 -0.87
CA TYR A 98 6.85 5.83 -1.49
C TYR A 98 7.95 5.04 -2.18
N GLY A 99 7.84 3.71 -2.14
CA GLY A 99 8.40 2.85 -3.17
C GLY A 99 7.37 2.66 -4.27
N HIS A 100 7.78 2.66 -5.53
CA HIS A 100 6.86 2.54 -6.66
C HIS A 100 7.34 1.65 -7.80
N TYR A 101 6.37 1.18 -8.58
CA TYR A 101 6.57 0.53 -9.87
C TYR A 101 5.86 1.31 -10.98
N ASN A 102 6.46 1.36 -12.16
CA ASN A 102 5.88 1.87 -13.40
C ASN A 102 5.62 0.72 -14.37
N PHE A 103 4.36 0.46 -14.71
CA PHE A 103 3.96 -0.52 -15.70
C PHE A 103 3.61 0.16 -17.02
N TYR A 104 4.14 -0.37 -18.12
CA TYR A 104 4.08 0.28 -19.43
C TYR A 104 3.10 -0.43 -20.37
N PHE A 105 2.29 0.38 -21.07
CA PHE A 105 1.29 -0.03 -22.05
C PHE A 105 1.40 0.85 -23.31
N LEU A 106 0.65 0.52 -24.36
CA LEU A 106 0.57 1.30 -25.61
C LEU A 106 1.95 1.69 -26.19
N LYS A 107 2.78 0.69 -26.49
CA LYS A 107 4.17 0.86 -26.93
C LYS A 107 4.99 1.72 -25.96
N ARG A 108 4.78 1.50 -24.65
CA ARG A 108 5.41 2.21 -23.53
C ARG A 108 5.11 3.72 -23.46
N ASN A 109 4.07 4.20 -24.14
CA ASN A 109 3.64 5.60 -24.02
C ASN A 109 2.62 5.82 -22.90
N LEU A 110 1.96 4.77 -22.42
CA LEU A 110 1.04 4.84 -21.29
C LEU A 110 1.70 4.16 -20.09
N VAL A 111 1.76 4.85 -18.96
CA VAL A 111 2.42 4.40 -17.74
C VAL A 111 1.41 4.37 -16.60
N PHE A 112 1.25 3.20 -15.99
CA PHE A 112 0.53 3.04 -14.73
C PHE A 112 1.54 2.89 -13.60
N ARG A 113 1.64 3.91 -12.75
CA ARG A 113 2.46 3.90 -11.54
C ARG A 113 1.61 3.52 -10.33
N ILE A 114 2.12 2.59 -9.54
CA ILE A 114 1.60 2.27 -8.20
C ILE A 114 2.67 2.59 -7.17
N GLY A 115 2.35 3.47 -6.22
CA GLY A 115 3.21 3.84 -5.11
C GLY A 115 2.61 3.40 -3.79
N GLN A 116 3.41 2.77 -2.94
CA GLN A 116 3.04 2.46 -1.56
C GLN A 116 4.09 3.05 -0.62
N GLY A 117 3.62 3.73 0.43
CA GLY A 117 4.49 4.53 1.26
C GLY A 117 3.94 4.84 2.63
N VAL A 118 4.59 5.83 3.25
CA VAL A 118 4.23 6.43 4.53
C VAL A 118 4.15 7.94 4.33
N ALA A 119 3.11 8.56 4.87
CA ALA A 119 2.88 9.99 4.85
C ALA A 119 2.92 10.58 6.26
N TYR A 120 3.45 11.79 6.34
CA TYR A 120 3.38 12.68 7.48
C TYR A 120 2.29 13.75 7.24
N ASN A 121 1.29 13.78 8.10
CA ASN A 121 0.24 14.79 8.16
C ASN A 121 0.59 15.86 9.20
N THR A 122 0.48 17.13 8.80
CA THR A 122 0.83 18.26 9.67
C THR A 122 -0.23 18.60 10.71
N ASN A 123 -1.47 18.16 10.52
CA ASN A 123 -2.58 18.58 11.38
C ASN A 123 -3.58 17.44 11.65
N PRO A 124 -3.20 16.39 12.41
CA PRO A 124 -4.12 15.31 12.75
C PRO A 124 -5.23 15.79 13.69
N TYR A 125 -6.21 14.93 13.95
CA TYR A 125 -7.23 15.13 14.96
C TYR A 125 -6.62 15.44 16.33
N ASP A 126 -7.10 16.51 16.94
CA ASP A 126 -6.87 16.84 18.33
C ASP A 126 -8.18 17.33 18.94
N LYS A 127 -8.55 16.81 20.11
CA LYS A 127 -9.87 17.06 20.72
C LYS A 127 -10.10 18.53 21.07
N GLU A 128 -9.05 19.31 21.34
CA GLU A 128 -9.15 20.71 21.74
C GLU A 128 -8.90 21.65 20.55
N THR A 129 -7.88 21.35 19.75
CA THR A 129 -7.33 22.28 18.74
C THR A 129 -7.74 21.94 17.31
N ASN A 130 -8.07 20.69 16.99
CA ASN A 130 -8.45 20.25 15.65
C ASN A 130 -9.53 19.15 15.64
N PHE A 131 -10.57 19.34 16.46
CA PHE A 131 -11.64 18.35 16.65
C PHE A 131 -12.46 18.08 15.38
N ARG A 132 -12.36 18.97 14.38
CA ARG A 132 -13.06 18.81 13.10
C ARG A 132 -12.40 17.78 12.20
N ASN A 133 -11.10 17.51 12.35
CA ASN A 133 -10.39 16.57 11.49
C ASN A 133 -10.76 15.12 11.83
N TYR A 134 -11.90 14.68 11.31
CA TYR A 134 -12.37 13.31 11.47
C TYR A 134 -11.69 12.32 10.50
N ALA A 135 -10.83 12.82 9.60
CA ALA A 135 -10.17 12.00 8.59
C ALA A 135 -8.91 11.32 9.10
N TYR A 136 -8.11 12.01 9.94
CA TYR A 136 -6.77 11.55 10.31
C TYR A 136 -6.53 11.59 11.83
N GLY A 137 -6.49 10.42 12.48
CA GLY A 137 -6.15 10.32 13.91
C GLY A 137 -4.65 10.45 14.23
N SER A 138 -3.78 10.31 13.23
CA SER A 138 -2.32 10.20 13.41
C SER A 138 -1.56 11.09 12.43
N SER A 139 -0.43 11.65 12.86
CA SER A 139 0.49 12.35 11.95
C SER A 139 1.23 11.40 11.02
N ILE A 140 1.46 10.13 11.37
CA ILE A 140 2.14 9.18 10.49
C ILE A 140 1.15 8.11 10.08
N MET A 141 0.99 7.89 8.78
CA MET A 141 0.06 6.90 8.26
C MET A 141 0.55 6.25 6.96
N PRO A 142 0.17 5.00 6.69
CA PRO A 142 0.31 4.41 5.37
C PRO A 142 -0.38 5.27 4.30
N THR A 143 0.18 5.25 3.10
CA THR A 143 -0.39 5.95 1.96
C THR A 143 -0.12 5.20 0.68
N THR A 144 -1.06 5.31 -0.25
CA THR A 144 -0.98 4.65 -1.55
C THR A 144 -1.36 5.66 -2.62
N TYR A 145 -0.66 5.68 -3.74
CA TYR A 145 -1.14 6.39 -4.92
C TYR A 145 -1.11 5.53 -6.17
N PHE A 146 -2.01 5.85 -7.09
CA PHE A 146 -2.02 5.36 -8.46
C PHE A 146 -1.89 6.55 -9.40
N MET A 147 -1.10 6.43 -10.44
CA MET A 147 -0.95 7.48 -11.46
C MET A 147 -0.96 6.85 -12.85
N LEU A 148 -1.84 7.33 -13.71
CA LEU A 148 -1.95 6.90 -15.10
C LEU A 148 -1.57 8.06 -16.01
N ASN A 149 -0.37 8.00 -16.57
CA ASN A 149 0.19 9.06 -17.40
C ASN A 149 0.41 8.60 -18.84
N TYR A 150 0.12 9.48 -19.79
CA TYR A 150 0.79 9.45 -21.08
C TYR A 150 2.18 10.06 -20.89
N ASN A 151 3.22 9.31 -21.24
CA ASN A 151 4.61 9.69 -21.02
C ASN A 151 5.39 9.64 -22.33
N LYS A 152 6.13 10.71 -22.61
CA LYS A 152 7.10 10.82 -23.70
C LYS A 152 8.45 11.20 -23.11
N LEU A 153 9.32 10.21 -22.99
CA LEU A 153 10.71 10.39 -22.58
C LEU A 153 11.56 10.95 -23.73
N ASP A 154 12.65 11.62 -23.39
CA ASP A 154 13.76 11.95 -24.30
C ASP A 154 13.38 12.75 -25.56
N LEU A 155 12.39 13.64 -25.46
CA LEU A 155 11.99 14.57 -26.53
C LEU A 155 13.11 15.54 -26.93
N TRP A 156 13.85 16.09 -25.96
CA TRP A 156 14.94 17.02 -26.21
C TRP A 156 16.06 16.85 -25.19
N GLN A 157 17.24 16.42 -25.63
CA GLN A 157 18.44 16.27 -24.78
C GLN A 157 18.20 15.53 -23.45
N GLY A 158 17.34 14.50 -23.44
CA GLY A 158 16.99 13.73 -22.24
C GLY A 158 15.75 14.25 -21.51
N PHE A 159 15.29 15.46 -21.79
CA PHE A 159 14.01 15.98 -21.30
C PHE A 159 12.84 15.34 -22.03
N GLY A 160 11.81 15.03 -21.28
CA GLY A 160 10.51 14.60 -21.78
C GLY A 160 9.38 15.19 -20.94
N ILE A 161 8.16 14.86 -21.35
CA ILE A 161 6.93 15.35 -20.73
C ILE A 161 6.00 14.19 -20.38
N GLN A 162 5.15 14.41 -19.41
CA GLN A 162 4.06 13.51 -19.08
C GLN A 162 2.84 14.27 -18.57
N ALA A 163 1.67 13.69 -18.79
CA ALA A 163 0.42 14.21 -18.25
C ALA A 163 -0.57 13.06 -18.04
N GLY A 164 -1.48 13.22 -17.09
CA GLY A 164 -2.42 12.17 -16.76
C GLY A 164 -3.29 12.47 -15.55
N VAL A 165 -3.67 11.39 -14.87
CA VAL A 165 -4.51 11.42 -13.67
C VAL A 165 -3.84 10.67 -12.54
N SER A 166 -4.03 11.17 -11.32
CA SER A 166 -3.51 10.59 -10.09
C SER A 166 -4.63 10.39 -9.07
N PHE A 167 -4.59 9.27 -8.37
CA PHE A 167 -5.43 8.97 -7.22
C PHE A 167 -4.53 8.74 -6.01
N ILE A 168 -4.73 9.48 -4.93
CA ILE A 168 -3.90 9.44 -3.71
C ILE A 168 -4.81 9.11 -2.53
N HIS A 169 -4.44 8.10 -1.75
CA HIS A 169 -5.18 7.63 -0.58
C HIS A 169 -4.33 7.73 0.67
N HIS A 170 -4.85 8.44 1.69
CA HIS A 170 -4.22 8.56 3.00
C HIS A 170 -5.13 7.97 4.07
N SER A 171 -4.69 6.93 4.76
CA SER A 171 -5.41 6.35 5.90
C SER A 171 -4.47 5.70 6.89
N ASN A 172 -4.84 5.67 8.17
CA ASN A 172 -4.01 5.06 9.22
C ASN A 172 -4.29 3.57 9.45
N GLY A 173 -5.04 2.90 8.57
CA GLY A 173 -5.31 1.46 8.68
C GLY A 173 -5.99 1.04 9.99
N SER A 174 -6.78 1.94 10.59
CA SER A 174 -7.47 1.75 11.88
C SER A 174 -6.52 1.63 13.08
N MET A 175 -5.27 2.11 12.94
CA MET A 175 -4.30 2.17 14.05
C MET A 175 -4.64 3.23 15.10
N LYS A 176 -5.42 4.26 14.73
CA LYS A 176 -5.86 5.31 15.64
C LYS A 176 -7.16 5.97 15.18
N SER A 177 -8.14 6.12 16.06
CA SER A 177 -9.40 6.81 15.76
C SER A 177 -9.28 8.33 15.97
N PRO A 178 -9.94 9.16 15.15
CA PRO A 178 -10.77 8.81 14.00
C PRO A 178 -9.95 8.48 12.74
N ASN A 179 -10.53 7.73 11.81
CA ASN A 179 -9.88 7.38 10.54
C ASN A 179 -10.90 7.22 9.40
N THR A 180 -11.60 8.30 9.03
CA THR A 180 -12.43 8.23 7.81
C THR A 180 -11.60 8.28 6.53
N SER A 181 -10.30 8.62 6.59
CA SER A 181 -9.40 8.76 5.45
C SER A 181 -9.80 9.88 4.48
N THR A 182 -8.94 10.11 3.48
CA THR A 182 -9.28 10.91 2.30
C THR A 182 -8.74 10.25 1.04
N ASN A 183 -9.39 10.57 -0.08
CA ASN A 183 -8.99 10.17 -1.41
C ASN A 183 -8.90 11.42 -2.28
N THR A 184 -7.75 11.73 -2.84
CA THR A 184 -7.60 12.83 -3.81
C THR A 184 -7.59 12.26 -5.21
N LEU A 185 -8.49 12.74 -6.07
CA LEU A 185 -8.45 12.48 -7.52
C LEU A 185 -8.02 13.76 -8.22
N ALA A 186 -6.88 13.70 -8.90
CA ALA A 186 -6.23 14.87 -9.49
C ALA A 186 -5.84 14.63 -10.95
N ILE A 187 -5.80 15.73 -11.72
CA ILE A 187 -5.06 15.77 -12.98
C ILE A 187 -3.62 16.19 -12.69
N ASN A 188 -2.67 15.69 -13.47
CA ASN A 188 -1.27 16.03 -13.30
C ASN A 188 -0.55 16.27 -14.62
N ALA A 189 0.45 17.13 -14.59
CA ALA A 189 1.36 17.40 -15.69
C ALA A 189 2.79 17.50 -15.14
N GLY A 190 3.77 17.04 -15.90
CA GLY A 190 5.11 16.89 -15.41
C GLY A 190 6.18 16.82 -16.48
N LEU A 191 7.41 17.01 -16.02
CA LEU A 191 8.64 16.86 -16.80
C LEU A 191 9.39 15.63 -16.32
N ASN A 192 10.16 15.03 -17.21
CA ASN A 192 11.08 13.95 -16.89
C ASN A 192 12.45 14.21 -17.53
N TYR A 193 13.50 13.66 -16.94
CA TYR A 193 14.87 13.80 -17.42
C TYR A 193 15.65 12.49 -17.26
N THR A 194 16.13 11.92 -18.37
CA THR A 194 16.98 10.72 -18.38
C THR A 194 18.46 11.09 -18.21
N PHE A 195 19.13 10.48 -17.24
CA PHE A 195 20.57 10.67 -17.03
C PHE A 195 21.40 9.90 -18.07
N SER A 196 22.54 10.50 -18.47
CA SER A 196 23.57 9.92 -19.35
C SER A 196 23.01 9.08 -20.50
N ARG A 197 22.22 9.73 -21.37
CA ARG A 197 21.52 9.09 -22.50
C ARG A 197 22.45 8.14 -23.27
N ALA A 198 22.22 6.85 -23.10
CA ALA A 198 22.90 5.83 -23.89
C ALA A 198 22.05 5.46 -25.12
N LYS A 199 22.65 5.53 -26.31
CA LYS A 199 21.96 5.22 -27.59
C LYS A 199 21.60 3.73 -27.75
N ASN A 200 22.18 2.83 -26.95
CA ASN A 200 22.23 1.40 -27.24
C ASN A 200 21.51 0.49 -26.22
N HIS A 201 20.59 1.01 -25.39
CA HIS A 201 19.80 0.12 -24.53
C HIS A 201 18.76 -0.63 -25.35
N MET A 202 19.07 -1.87 -25.70
CA MET A 202 18.13 -2.78 -26.33
C MET A 202 17.37 -3.58 -25.27
N TYR A 203 16.05 -3.63 -25.40
CA TYR A 203 15.22 -4.51 -24.57
C TYR A 203 15.52 -5.96 -24.93
N ILE A 204 15.98 -6.75 -23.95
CA ILE A 204 16.28 -8.17 -24.10
C ILE A 204 14.94 -8.92 -24.18
N PRO A 205 14.54 -9.42 -25.36
CA PRO A 205 13.24 -10.04 -25.54
C PRO A 205 13.09 -11.27 -24.65
N ARG A 206 11.87 -11.51 -24.19
CA ARG A 206 11.57 -12.75 -23.47
C ARG A 206 11.70 -13.94 -24.42
N HIS A 207 12.61 -14.85 -24.13
CA HIS A 207 12.56 -16.19 -24.70
C HIS A 207 11.27 -16.87 -24.21
N GLN A 208 10.41 -17.31 -25.12
CA GLN A 208 9.21 -18.06 -24.77
C GLN A 208 9.62 -19.28 -23.94
N ASP A 209 8.94 -19.47 -22.81
CA ASP A 209 9.10 -20.70 -22.04
C ASP A 209 8.58 -21.85 -22.91
N SER A 210 9.47 -22.74 -23.36
CA SER A 210 9.11 -23.92 -24.16
C SER A 210 8.29 -24.95 -23.37
N ILE A 211 8.20 -24.79 -22.04
CA ILE A 211 7.51 -25.71 -21.12
C ILE A 211 6.53 -24.92 -20.23
N ALA A 212 5.32 -25.44 -20.10
CA ALA A 212 4.31 -24.89 -19.18
C ALA A 212 4.82 -24.90 -17.73
N TYR A 213 4.93 -23.73 -17.12
CA TYR A 213 5.39 -23.59 -15.72
C TYR A 213 4.27 -23.94 -14.73
N LYS A 214 4.47 -24.98 -13.92
CA LYS A 214 3.58 -25.32 -12.80
C LYS A 214 4.40 -25.79 -11.60
N GLU A 215 4.02 -25.37 -10.40
CA GLU A 215 4.58 -25.93 -9.15
C GLU A 215 3.59 -26.95 -8.55
N PRO A 216 4.05 -27.93 -7.75
CA PRO A 216 3.15 -28.72 -6.90
C PRO A 216 2.39 -27.82 -5.92
N VAL A 217 1.33 -28.37 -5.32
CA VAL A 217 0.66 -27.69 -4.21
C VAL A 217 1.67 -27.54 -3.07
N ARG A 218 1.74 -26.33 -2.51
CA ARG A 218 2.60 -25.99 -1.37
C ARG A 218 1.73 -25.61 -0.19
N TYR A 219 2.21 -25.91 1.01
CA TYR A 219 1.48 -25.59 2.24
C TYR A 219 2.13 -24.41 2.92
N ASN A 220 1.32 -23.50 3.42
CA ASN A 220 1.79 -22.25 3.99
C ASN A 220 1.24 -22.11 5.40
N ILE A 221 2.10 -21.59 6.27
CA ILE A 221 1.76 -21.14 7.62
C ILE A 221 2.19 -19.69 7.70
N ALA A 222 1.27 -18.78 8.03
CA ALA A 222 1.56 -17.37 8.17
C ALA A 222 1.02 -16.84 9.49
N PHE A 223 1.90 -16.24 10.29
CA PHE A 223 1.51 -15.43 11.43
C PHE A 223 1.39 -13.97 11.00
N ARG A 224 0.32 -13.32 11.43
CA ARG A 224 0.02 -11.92 11.12
C ARG A 224 -0.25 -11.17 12.41
N GLY A 225 0.43 -10.04 12.60
CA GLY A 225 0.29 -9.19 13.77
C GLY A 225 -0.03 -7.76 13.36
N GLY A 226 -0.83 -7.07 14.15
CA GLY A 226 -1.17 -5.67 13.92
C GLY A 226 -1.55 -4.98 15.23
N VAL A 227 -1.83 -3.69 15.13
CA VAL A 227 -2.36 -2.90 16.23
C VAL A 227 -3.53 -2.09 15.68
N ASN A 228 -4.64 -2.10 16.40
CA ASN A 228 -5.80 -1.31 16.04
C ASN A 228 -6.51 -0.73 17.26
N GLU A 229 -7.23 0.37 17.04
CA GLU A 229 -8.13 0.99 18.01
C GLU A 229 -9.57 0.64 17.60
N ASN A 230 -10.49 0.60 18.56
CA ASN A 230 -11.91 0.54 18.22
C ASN A 230 -12.40 1.90 17.67
N ASP A 231 -13.63 1.98 17.18
CA ASP A 231 -14.16 3.22 16.58
C ASP A 231 -14.44 4.33 17.62
N VAL A 232 -14.24 4.07 18.92
CA VAL A 232 -14.42 5.07 19.98
C VAL A 232 -13.17 5.94 20.03
N ILE A 233 -13.32 7.22 19.69
CA ILE A 233 -12.20 8.17 19.68
C ILE A 233 -11.61 8.31 21.08
N GLY A 234 -10.29 8.15 21.18
CA GLY A 234 -9.56 8.27 22.44
C GLY A 234 -9.55 6.98 23.24
N GLY A 235 -9.92 5.86 22.62
CA GLY A 235 -9.77 4.53 23.17
C GLY A 235 -8.31 4.07 23.18
N GLU A 236 -8.06 2.96 23.85
CA GLU A 236 -6.73 2.35 23.85
C GLU A 236 -6.49 1.54 22.57
N LYS A 237 -5.20 1.31 22.28
CA LYS A 237 -4.77 0.48 21.16
C LYS A 237 -4.58 -0.95 21.64
N TYR A 238 -5.13 -1.89 20.88
CA TYR A 238 -5.07 -3.29 21.19
C TYR A 238 -4.31 -4.08 20.13
N PRO A 239 -3.62 -5.15 20.54
CA PRO A 239 -2.95 -6.03 19.60
C PRO A 239 -3.98 -6.84 18.80
N TYR A 240 -3.65 -7.10 17.55
CA TYR A 240 -4.38 -8.00 16.68
C TYR A 240 -3.47 -9.13 16.25
N TYR A 241 -3.97 -10.36 16.28
CA TYR A 241 -3.25 -11.53 15.79
C TYR A 241 -4.12 -12.35 14.84
N ALA A 242 -3.49 -12.89 13.80
CA ALA A 242 -4.08 -13.93 12.98
C ALA A 242 -3.06 -15.02 12.63
N LEU A 243 -3.55 -16.26 12.56
CA LEU A 243 -2.79 -17.40 12.10
C LEU A 243 -3.50 -18.01 10.88
N SER A 244 -2.80 -18.02 9.75
CA SER A 244 -3.31 -18.54 8.47
C SER A 244 -2.64 -19.86 8.13
N PHE A 245 -3.45 -20.87 7.79
CA PHE A 245 -3.01 -22.12 7.18
C PHE A 245 -3.63 -22.22 5.79
N TYR A 246 -2.81 -22.34 4.75
CA TYR A 246 -3.33 -22.37 3.38
C TYR A 246 -2.48 -23.19 2.43
N ALA A 247 -3.14 -23.82 1.47
CA ALA A 247 -2.51 -24.42 0.32
C ALA A 247 -2.43 -23.38 -0.81
N ASP A 248 -1.29 -23.32 -1.51
CA ASP A 248 -1.17 -22.57 -2.75
C ASP A 248 -0.82 -23.47 -3.94
N LYS A 249 -1.45 -23.19 -5.08
CA LYS A 249 -1.14 -23.82 -6.36
C LYS A 249 -0.69 -22.76 -7.35
N ARG A 250 0.61 -22.70 -7.60
CA ARG A 250 1.18 -21.85 -8.64
C ARG A 250 1.03 -22.48 -10.02
N TRP A 251 0.15 -21.91 -10.83
CA TRP A 251 -0.19 -22.40 -12.17
C TRP A 251 0.57 -21.68 -13.29
N SER A 252 1.24 -20.57 -12.97
CA SER A 252 2.13 -19.87 -13.89
C SER A 252 3.26 -19.17 -13.13
N ARG A 253 4.27 -18.67 -13.85
CA ARG A 253 5.33 -17.86 -13.23
C ARG A 253 4.80 -16.60 -12.54
N LYS A 254 3.59 -16.16 -12.87
CA LYS A 254 3.01 -14.93 -12.33
C LYS A 254 1.94 -15.16 -11.29
N SER A 255 1.31 -16.33 -11.23
CA SER A 255 0.07 -16.47 -10.49
C SER A 255 -0.07 -17.79 -9.73
N ALA A 256 -0.58 -17.69 -8.50
CA ALA A 256 -0.96 -18.81 -7.66
C ALA A 256 -2.33 -18.59 -7.01
N PHE A 257 -3.07 -19.68 -6.83
CA PHE A 257 -4.38 -19.69 -6.18
C PHE A 257 -4.16 -20.19 -4.76
N GLN A 258 -4.85 -19.60 -3.81
CA GLN A 258 -4.77 -19.94 -2.41
C GLN A 258 -6.14 -20.41 -1.92
N LEU A 259 -6.14 -21.40 -1.04
CA LEU A 259 -7.30 -21.85 -0.29
C LEU A 259 -6.85 -22.13 1.13
N GLY A 260 -7.54 -21.56 2.13
CA GLY A 260 -7.08 -21.68 3.51
C GLY A 260 -8.10 -21.32 4.57
N VAL A 261 -7.60 -21.39 5.80
CA VAL A 261 -8.32 -21.06 7.03
C VAL A 261 -7.50 -20.02 7.79
N ASP A 262 -8.20 -19.04 8.35
CA ASP A 262 -7.66 -18.02 9.23
C ASP A 262 -8.27 -18.17 10.64
N PHE A 263 -7.42 -18.06 11.66
CA PHE A 263 -7.82 -17.93 13.06
C PHE A 263 -7.47 -16.52 13.53
N PHE A 264 -8.42 -15.82 14.13
CA PHE A 264 -8.29 -14.40 14.49
C PHE A 264 -8.47 -14.17 15.99
N TRP A 265 -7.57 -13.37 16.56
CA TRP A 265 -7.66 -12.86 17.94
C TRP A 265 -7.62 -11.32 17.94
N PRO A 266 -8.72 -10.65 17.54
CA PRO A 266 -8.82 -9.20 17.55
C PRO A 266 -9.07 -8.68 18.98
N LYS A 267 -8.03 -8.35 19.76
CA LYS A 267 -8.22 -7.94 21.17
C LYS A 267 -9.04 -6.66 21.33
N TYR A 268 -9.03 -5.76 20.35
CA TYR A 268 -9.90 -4.58 20.35
C TYR A 268 -11.39 -4.94 20.45
N LEU A 269 -11.78 -6.11 19.92
CA LEU A 269 -13.17 -6.54 19.87
C LEU A 269 -13.64 -7.04 21.24
N GLU A 270 -12.75 -7.62 22.04
CA GLU A 270 -13.02 -8.01 23.43
C GLU A 270 -13.43 -6.78 24.26
N GLU A 271 -12.67 -5.68 24.13
CA GLU A 271 -12.96 -4.43 24.84
C GLU A 271 -14.16 -3.70 24.26
N TYR A 272 -14.38 -3.79 22.94
CA TYR A 272 -15.57 -3.23 22.31
C TYR A 272 -16.86 -3.94 22.78
N ILE A 273 -16.84 -5.26 22.97
CA ILE A 273 -17.97 -6.03 23.50
C ILE A 273 -18.31 -5.57 24.93
N LYS A 274 -17.30 -5.44 25.81
CA LYS A 274 -17.48 -4.92 27.18
C LYS A 274 -18.01 -3.49 27.20
N PHE A 275 -17.48 -2.62 26.33
CA PHE A 275 -17.97 -1.26 26.20
C PHE A 275 -19.44 -1.24 25.78
N LYS A 276 -19.82 -2.04 24.78
CA LYS A 276 -21.20 -2.13 24.29
C LYS A 276 -22.18 -2.63 25.35
N SER A 277 -21.79 -3.65 26.14
CA SER A 277 -22.67 -4.18 27.20
C SER A 277 -22.96 -3.19 28.32
N VAL A 278 -22.08 -2.20 28.55
CA VAL A 278 -22.23 -1.18 29.60
C VAL A 278 -22.85 0.10 29.07
N ALA A 279 -22.35 0.60 27.93
CA ALA A 279 -22.73 1.91 27.39
C ALA A 279 -24.05 1.88 26.58
N PHE A 280 -24.44 0.71 26.07
CA PHE A 280 -25.65 0.51 25.25
C PHE A 280 -26.46 -0.69 25.76
N PRO A 281 -26.99 -0.64 27.00
CA PRO A 281 -27.73 -1.77 27.59
C PRO A 281 -28.93 -2.20 26.75
N GLU A 282 -29.52 -1.30 25.96
CA GLU A 282 -30.60 -1.59 25.02
C GLU A 282 -30.23 -2.60 23.93
N GLU A 283 -28.94 -2.78 23.63
CA GLU A 283 -28.47 -3.76 22.65
C GLU A 283 -28.33 -5.17 23.22
N ASN A 284 -28.47 -5.36 24.54
CA ASN A 284 -28.43 -6.65 25.23
C ASN A 284 -27.20 -7.52 24.86
N VAL A 285 -26.03 -6.89 24.72
CA VAL A 285 -24.77 -7.58 24.42
C VAL A 285 -24.26 -8.28 25.68
N ASP A 286 -24.04 -9.60 25.61
CA ASP A 286 -23.37 -10.35 26.69
C ASP A 286 -21.87 -9.96 26.72
N PRO A 287 -21.34 -9.41 27.83
CA PRO A 287 -19.92 -9.05 27.95
C PRO A 287 -18.96 -10.23 27.78
N ASN A 288 -19.44 -11.46 27.92
CA ASN A 288 -18.64 -12.68 27.77
C ASN A 288 -18.69 -13.27 26.35
N THR A 289 -19.32 -12.59 25.41
CA THR A 289 -19.35 -13.04 24.01
C THR A 289 -17.93 -13.20 23.48
N ASP A 290 -17.63 -14.35 22.87
CA ASP A 290 -16.30 -14.63 22.37
C ASP A 290 -15.95 -13.73 21.18
N TYR A 291 -14.83 -13.01 21.30
CA TYR A 291 -14.32 -12.05 20.32
C TYR A 291 -13.51 -12.72 19.19
N ARG A 292 -13.16 -14.00 19.35
CA ARG A 292 -12.34 -14.74 18.37
C ARG A 292 -13.16 -15.06 17.13
N LYS A 293 -12.48 -15.12 15.99
CA LYS A 293 -13.11 -15.47 14.70
C LYS A 293 -12.34 -16.58 13.99
N VAL A 294 -13.06 -17.40 13.24
CA VAL A 294 -12.46 -18.36 12.29
C VAL A 294 -13.06 -18.11 10.92
N GLY A 295 -12.20 -17.97 9.91
CA GLY A 295 -12.59 -17.74 8.54
C GLY A 295 -12.03 -18.78 7.59
N VAL A 296 -12.73 -19.01 6.49
CA VAL A 296 -12.20 -19.72 5.33
C VAL A 296 -12.06 -18.74 4.18
N PHE A 297 -11.01 -18.87 3.38
CA PHE A 297 -10.73 -17.91 2.30
C PHE A 297 -10.24 -18.59 1.03
N VAL A 298 -10.51 -17.91 -0.08
CA VAL A 298 -9.85 -18.12 -1.37
C VAL A 298 -8.98 -16.89 -1.67
N GLY A 299 -7.89 -17.10 -2.39
CA GLY A 299 -6.97 -16.02 -2.69
C GLY A 299 -6.22 -16.18 -4.01
N HIS A 300 -5.62 -15.07 -4.42
CA HIS A 300 -4.73 -14.96 -5.56
C HIS A 300 -3.44 -14.29 -5.12
N GLU A 301 -2.32 -14.82 -5.63
CA GLU A 301 -1.01 -14.22 -5.46
C GLU A 301 -0.37 -13.91 -6.81
N LEU A 302 -0.05 -12.63 -7.05
CA LEU A 302 0.65 -12.15 -8.24
C LEU A 302 2.14 -11.97 -7.95
N PHE A 303 3.00 -12.77 -8.56
CA PHE A 303 4.45 -12.73 -8.35
C PHE A 303 5.14 -11.73 -9.26
N ILE A 304 5.88 -10.79 -8.66
CA ILE A 304 6.72 -9.79 -9.31
C ILE A 304 8.14 -9.89 -8.71
N ASN A 305 8.98 -10.74 -9.31
CA ASN A 305 10.32 -11.06 -8.78
C ASN A 305 10.25 -11.71 -7.38
N LYS A 306 10.90 -11.11 -6.37
CA LYS A 306 10.84 -11.51 -4.96
C LYS A 306 9.64 -10.89 -4.23
N LEU A 307 8.96 -9.93 -4.86
CA LEU A 307 7.74 -9.36 -4.35
C LEU A 307 6.53 -10.13 -4.89
N SER A 308 5.44 -10.10 -4.14
CA SER A 308 4.15 -10.55 -4.63
C SER A 308 3.02 -9.68 -4.09
N LEU A 309 1.94 -9.58 -4.84
CA LEU A 309 0.69 -8.97 -4.39
C LEU A 309 -0.26 -10.11 -3.98
N GLU A 310 -0.75 -10.07 -2.76
CA GLU A 310 -1.73 -11.00 -2.20
C GLU A 310 -3.11 -10.35 -2.20
N THR A 311 -4.10 -11.07 -2.70
CA THR A 311 -5.51 -10.69 -2.61
C THR A 311 -6.32 -11.89 -2.13
N GLN A 312 -7.11 -11.73 -1.08
CA GLN A 312 -7.91 -12.81 -0.51
C GLN A 312 -9.32 -12.31 -0.20
N ALA A 313 -10.28 -13.22 -0.35
CA ALA A 313 -11.66 -13.03 0.04
C ALA A 313 -12.08 -14.22 0.90
N GLY A 314 -12.63 -13.95 2.08
CA GLY A 314 -13.03 -14.97 3.02
C GLY A 314 -14.38 -14.71 3.67
N ILE A 315 -14.91 -15.76 4.29
CA ILE A 315 -16.14 -15.75 5.06
C ILE A 315 -15.86 -16.31 6.46
N TYR A 316 -16.40 -15.66 7.48
CA TYR A 316 -16.33 -16.20 8.84
C TYR A 316 -17.28 -17.40 8.98
N VAL A 317 -16.71 -18.53 9.36
CA VAL A 317 -17.46 -19.75 9.74
C VAL A 317 -17.70 -19.81 11.24
N TYR A 318 -16.94 -19.04 12.01
CA TYR A 318 -17.13 -18.79 13.44
C TYR A 318 -16.98 -17.30 13.73
N GLU A 319 -18.08 -16.66 14.12
CA GLU A 319 -18.14 -15.23 14.47
C GLU A 319 -19.27 -15.02 15.51
N PRO A 320 -19.00 -15.24 16.81
CA PRO A 320 -20.02 -15.09 17.86
C PRO A 320 -20.50 -13.65 18.01
N PHE A 321 -19.59 -12.67 17.89
CA PHE A 321 -19.93 -11.25 17.86
C PHE A 321 -19.81 -10.67 16.44
N LYS A 322 -20.96 -10.26 15.87
CA LYS A 322 -21.06 -9.71 14.51
C LYS A 322 -20.87 -8.20 14.51
N SER A 323 -19.64 -7.75 14.25
CA SER A 323 -19.29 -6.31 14.25
C SER A 323 -19.25 -5.65 12.88
N THR A 324 -18.84 -6.38 11.83
CA THR A 324 -18.46 -5.79 10.54
C THR A 324 -18.94 -6.58 9.32
N GLY A 325 -19.85 -7.53 9.53
CA GLY A 325 -20.37 -8.43 8.50
C GLY A 325 -19.50 -9.68 8.32
N SER A 326 -20.10 -10.72 7.73
CA SER A 326 -19.47 -12.06 7.70
C SER A 326 -18.42 -12.25 6.61
N LEU A 327 -18.28 -11.29 5.69
CA LEU A 327 -17.28 -11.31 4.62
C LEU A 327 -16.09 -10.41 4.98
N TYR A 328 -14.89 -10.89 4.70
CA TYR A 328 -13.67 -10.11 4.84
C TYR A 328 -12.81 -10.20 3.58
N GLN A 329 -12.01 -9.17 3.34
CA GLN A 329 -11.02 -9.14 2.28
C GLN A 329 -9.64 -8.83 2.87
N ARG A 330 -8.60 -9.28 2.17
CA ARG A 330 -7.22 -8.95 2.49
C ARG A 330 -6.51 -8.57 1.21
N VAL A 331 -5.82 -7.43 1.21
CA VAL A 331 -4.92 -7.03 0.14
C VAL A 331 -3.56 -6.71 0.75
N GLY A 332 -2.49 -7.31 0.24
CA GLY A 332 -1.16 -7.13 0.81
C GLY A 332 -0.04 -7.35 -0.17
N MET A 333 1.18 -7.12 0.31
CA MET A 333 2.41 -7.40 -0.40
C MET A 333 3.29 -8.33 0.42
N LYS A 334 3.89 -9.33 -0.24
CA LYS A 334 4.91 -10.18 0.38
C LYS A 334 6.26 -9.94 -0.25
N TYR A 335 7.30 -10.16 0.53
CA TYR A 335 8.68 -10.28 0.09
C TYR A 335 9.23 -11.65 0.48
N TYR A 336 9.66 -12.41 -0.53
CA TYR A 336 10.29 -13.71 -0.36
C TYR A 336 11.78 -13.55 -0.07
N PHE A 337 12.17 -13.74 1.20
CA PHE A 337 13.56 -13.79 1.62
C PHE A 337 14.27 -15.04 1.09
N SER A 338 13.52 -16.13 0.96
CA SER A 338 13.95 -17.38 0.32
C SER A 338 12.77 -18.04 -0.40
N LYS A 339 12.99 -19.22 -1.01
CA LYS A 339 11.89 -20.01 -1.59
C LYS A 339 10.86 -20.48 -0.54
N LYS A 340 11.24 -20.47 0.75
CA LYS A 340 10.44 -20.98 1.85
C LYS A 340 10.00 -19.92 2.84
N ILE A 341 10.73 -18.81 2.99
CA ILE A 341 10.44 -17.81 4.03
C ILE A 341 10.01 -16.51 3.35
N PHE A 342 8.89 -15.96 3.80
CA PHE A 342 8.39 -14.68 3.35
C PHE A 342 7.99 -13.80 4.54
N GLY A 343 8.15 -12.49 4.35
CA GLY A 343 7.52 -11.48 5.18
C GLY A 343 6.55 -10.68 4.33
N GLY A 344 5.73 -9.84 4.94
CA GLY A 344 4.83 -8.99 4.20
C GLY A 344 4.08 -8.00 5.06
N PHE A 345 3.29 -7.17 4.40
CA PHE A 345 2.31 -6.34 5.06
C PHE A 345 1.03 -6.30 4.24
N GLY A 346 -0.11 -6.10 4.87
CA GLY A 346 -1.39 -6.05 4.18
C GLY A 346 -2.46 -5.36 5.00
N LEU A 347 -3.57 -5.06 4.35
CA LEU A 347 -4.75 -4.48 4.96
C LEU A 347 -5.85 -5.52 4.95
N LYS A 348 -6.39 -5.85 6.13
CA LYS A 348 -7.63 -6.61 6.25
C LYS A 348 -8.81 -5.64 6.35
N THR A 349 -9.84 -5.91 5.57
CA THR A 349 -11.03 -5.07 5.47
C THR A 349 -12.30 -5.89 5.53
N HIS A 350 -13.41 -5.21 5.81
CA HIS A 350 -14.77 -5.69 5.62
C HIS A 350 -15.48 -4.71 4.68
N MET A 351 -15.55 -5.08 3.41
CA MET A 351 -15.99 -4.19 2.33
C MET A 351 -15.18 -2.89 2.33
N ALA A 352 -15.83 -1.74 2.58
CA ALA A 352 -15.22 -0.42 2.59
C ALA A 352 -14.66 0.01 3.96
N LYS A 353 -14.60 -0.90 4.95
CA LYS A 353 -14.07 -0.60 6.30
C LYS A 353 -12.76 -1.35 6.55
N ALA A 354 -11.68 -0.63 6.81
CA ALA A 354 -10.43 -1.20 7.26
C ALA A 354 -10.56 -1.72 8.70
N GLU A 355 -10.08 -2.93 8.96
CA GLU A 355 -10.00 -3.49 10.31
C GLU A 355 -8.61 -3.30 10.91
N VAL A 356 -7.57 -3.68 10.16
CA VAL A 356 -6.19 -3.66 10.66
C VAL A 356 -5.16 -3.73 9.54
N LEU A 357 -4.05 -3.00 9.73
CA LEU A 357 -2.81 -3.20 9.00
C LEU A 357 -2.03 -4.37 9.62
N GLU A 358 -1.86 -5.44 8.86
CA GLU A 358 -1.22 -6.69 9.28
C GLU A 358 0.24 -6.73 8.80
N PHE A 359 1.18 -7.01 9.69
CA PHE A 359 2.55 -7.43 9.39
C PHE A 359 2.62 -8.94 9.43
N THR A 360 3.20 -9.54 8.40
CA THR A 360 3.18 -10.98 8.17
C THR A 360 4.58 -11.57 8.19
N MET A 361 4.72 -12.73 8.82
CA MET A 361 5.85 -13.64 8.66
C MET A 361 5.30 -15.03 8.41
N GLY A 362 5.85 -15.74 7.42
CA GLY A 362 5.37 -17.06 7.09
C GLY A 362 6.37 -17.96 6.39
N VAL A 363 5.99 -19.23 6.34
CA VAL A 363 6.76 -20.30 5.71
C VAL A 363 5.91 -20.99 4.65
N ARG A 364 6.50 -21.24 3.48
CA ARG A 364 5.96 -21.99 2.35
C ARG A 364 6.74 -23.30 2.18
N LEU A 365 6.08 -24.42 2.43
CA LEU A 365 6.64 -25.77 2.48
C LEU A 365 6.45 -26.52 1.17
#